data_AF-A0A7G7T1K5-F1
#
_entry.id   AF-A0A7G7T1K5-F1
#
_cell.length_a   1.000
_cell.length_b   1.000
_cell.length_c   1.000
_cell.angle_alpha   90.00
_cell.angle_beta   90.00
_cell.angle_gamma   90.00
#
_symmetry.space_group_name_H-M   'P 1'
#
loop_
_entity.id
_entity.type
_entity.pdbx_description
1 polymer ?
#
loop_
_entity_poly.entity_id
_entity_poly.type
_entity_poly.pdbx_seq_one_letter_code
_entity_poly.pdbx_strand_id
1 'polypeptide(L)'
;MHRRHFLRSGALAAATFGAGPLLAQPRRDAAMPQPAPTRPILPATPAPSAAFAVPAPLAPIRASADRIVALHACTRPFRAQGPRIEAERIGRKTVIHNYGHGGSGWSLSWGSAAIATQLARATGQTQLAVIGCGAIGLTTALVAQRAGLRVRIYARERPPEVRSSFATGVWSPDSRVCTSAYATPEFGRRWERMARTSFDMYQNLLGLPGDPIEWRDGYVLSDVPFDQPSGHGGNGEPDYPALEAQYLADLGPHSQPLAAGQHPFRVAHVRRYTQLVFNISAYARLLLDDFLAAGGEIETREFASPRQFADLREKTLVNATGYGARALLGDDSLVPVRGQTARLVPQPEVNYGLVYRGHNLNVVPRRDGILVQAQADGDFGNPDATPDRAASEAAVARLATLFA
;
A
#
# COMPACT_ATOMS: atom_id res chain seq x y z
N MET A 1 19.53 34.13 74.32
CA MET A 1 18.92 34.55 75.61
C MET A 1 17.83 33.54 76.01
N HIS A 2 17.21 33.73 77.19
CA HIS A 2 16.10 32.97 77.80
C HIS A 2 14.86 32.77 76.91
N ARG A 3 13.86 31.89 77.19
CA ARG A 3 13.69 30.73 78.12
C ARG A 3 12.47 29.87 77.71
N ARG A 4 12.53 28.57 78.04
CA ARG A 4 11.46 27.56 78.31
C ARG A 4 9.97 27.99 78.31
N HIS A 5 9.08 27.18 77.70
CA HIS A 5 8.07 26.25 78.33
C HIS A 5 7.14 25.70 77.19
N PHE A 6 6.83 24.38 77.04
CA PHE A 6 5.97 23.47 77.83
C PHE A 6 4.46 23.85 77.79
N LEU A 7 3.43 22.99 77.60
CA LEU A 7 3.22 21.51 77.51
C LEU A 7 2.21 21.22 76.32
N ARG A 8 1.53 20.08 76.05
CA ARG A 8 1.32 18.73 76.67
C ARG A 8 0.81 17.71 75.60
N SER A 9 0.89 16.40 75.90
CA SER A 9 0.05 15.25 75.45
C SER A 9 -0.22 14.96 73.94
N GLY A 10 -0.11 13.72 73.44
CA GLY A 10 0.44 12.50 74.06
C GLY A 10 0.02 11.16 73.42
N ALA A 11 0.77 10.10 73.76
CA ALA A 11 0.48 8.64 73.60
C ALA A 11 0.38 8.02 72.19
N LEU A 12 0.66 6.71 71.99
CA LEU A 12 1.68 5.83 72.59
C LEU A 12 1.80 4.52 71.75
N ALA A 13 3.00 4.13 71.29
CA ALA A 13 3.34 2.75 70.88
C ALA A 13 4.87 2.53 70.82
N ALA A 14 5.35 1.38 71.31
CA ALA A 14 6.76 0.93 71.21
C ALA A 14 7.01 0.25 69.84
N ALA A 15 8.18 0.30 69.19
CA ALA A 15 9.54 -0.14 69.59
C ALA A 15 9.62 -1.67 69.83
N THR A 16 10.69 -2.39 69.46
CA THR A 16 12.13 -2.05 69.53
C THR A 16 12.99 -2.50 68.32
N PHE A 17 14.28 -2.15 68.36
CA PHE A 17 15.32 -2.44 67.36
C PHE A 17 15.94 -3.84 67.48
N GLY A 18 16.56 -4.31 66.39
CA GLY A 18 17.63 -5.30 66.41
C GLY A 18 18.58 -5.07 65.23
N ALA A 19 19.87 -4.80 65.50
CA ALA A 19 20.89 -4.61 64.48
C ALA A 19 22.12 -5.47 64.80
N GLY A 20 22.61 -6.22 63.80
CA GLY A 20 23.80 -7.05 63.90
C GLY A 20 24.47 -7.17 62.53
N PRO A 21 25.80 -7.16 62.43
CA PRO A 21 26.50 -7.17 61.14
C PRO A 21 26.54 -8.58 60.55
N LEU A 22 26.25 -8.70 59.25
CA LEU A 22 26.56 -9.89 58.46
C LEU A 22 27.50 -9.52 57.31
N LEU A 23 28.49 -10.38 57.11
CA LEU A 23 29.62 -10.18 56.20
C LEU A 23 29.17 -10.15 54.73
N ALA A 24 29.83 -9.32 53.93
CA ALA A 24 29.56 -9.23 52.50
C ALA A 24 29.96 -10.54 51.79
N GLN A 25 28.97 -11.26 51.25
CA GLN A 25 29.21 -12.28 50.23
C GLN A 25 29.19 -11.62 48.84
N PRO A 26 30.03 -12.06 47.89
CA PRO A 26 29.98 -11.56 46.51
C PRO A 26 28.64 -11.92 45.88
N ARG A 27 27.98 -10.95 45.24
CA ARG A 27 26.81 -11.21 44.40
C ARG A 27 27.25 -12.11 43.24
N ARG A 28 26.65 -13.30 43.14
CA ARG A 28 26.66 -14.08 41.89
C ARG A 28 25.99 -13.27 40.79
N ASP A 29 26.47 -13.40 39.56
CA ASP A 29 25.93 -12.71 38.41
C ASP A 29 24.43 -13.01 38.23
N ALA A 30 23.63 -11.94 38.18
CA ALA A 30 22.22 -12.04 37.86
C ALA A 30 22.07 -12.32 36.36
N ALA A 31 21.95 -13.59 36.00
CA ALA A 31 21.70 -14.01 34.62
C ALA A 31 20.48 -13.27 34.04
N MET A 32 20.59 -12.83 32.78
CA MET A 32 19.49 -12.13 32.12
C MET A 32 18.24 -13.02 32.03
N PRO A 33 17.03 -12.43 32.14
CA PRO A 33 15.79 -13.18 31.93
C PRO A 33 15.76 -13.73 30.51
N GLN A 34 15.54 -15.04 30.37
CA GLN A 34 15.39 -15.67 29.05
C GLN A 34 14.11 -15.16 28.36
N PRO A 35 14.11 -15.06 27.02
CA PRO A 35 12.90 -14.76 26.28
C PRO A 35 11.85 -15.84 26.53
N ALA A 36 10.58 -15.44 26.66
CA ALA A 36 9.48 -16.38 26.79
C ALA A 36 9.43 -17.31 25.56
N PRO A 37 9.12 -18.61 25.74
CA PRO A 37 9.11 -19.56 24.62
C PRO A 37 8.07 -19.13 23.58
N THR A 38 8.53 -18.94 22.34
CA THR A 38 7.65 -18.71 21.20
C THR A 38 6.73 -19.91 21.05
N ARG A 39 5.40 -19.67 21.07
CA ARG A 39 4.43 -20.71 20.71
C ARG A 39 4.78 -21.20 19.29
N PRO A 40 5.00 -22.51 19.07
CA PRO A 40 5.21 -23.00 17.73
C PRO A 40 3.94 -22.77 16.92
N ILE A 41 4.04 -21.94 15.87
CA ILE A 41 3.06 -21.94 14.81
C ILE A 41 3.21 -23.30 14.13
N LEU A 42 2.23 -24.18 14.33
CA LEU A 42 2.20 -25.47 13.62
C LEU A 42 2.17 -25.16 12.13
N PRO A 43 3.08 -25.72 11.31
CA PRO A 43 2.94 -25.63 9.86
C PRO A 43 1.61 -26.28 9.50
N ALA A 44 0.78 -25.56 8.74
CA ALA A 44 -0.49 -26.10 8.29
C ALA A 44 -0.21 -27.33 7.42
N THR A 45 -0.61 -28.51 7.91
CA THR A 45 -0.58 -29.75 7.12
C THR A 45 -1.31 -29.47 5.80
N PRO A 46 -0.70 -29.73 4.62
CA PRO A 46 -1.38 -29.48 3.35
C PRO A 46 -2.66 -30.31 3.31
N ALA A 47 -3.80 -29.63 3.34
CA ALA A 47 -5.10 -30.29 3.27
C ALA A 47 -5.19 -31.05 1.93
N PRO A 48 -5.78 -32.26 1.90
CA PRO A 48 -6.02 -32.97 0.64
C PRO A 48 -6.85 -32.05 -0.27
N SER A 49 -6.34 -31.81 -1.48
CA SER A 49 -6.72 -30.69 -2.37
C SER A 49 -8.21 -30.32 -2.26
N ALA A 50 -8.49 -29.30 -1.45
CA ALA A 50 -9.84 -28.85 -1.18
C ALA A 50 -10.32 -28.08 -2.41
N ALA A 51 -10.93 -28.80 -3.35
CA ALA A 51 -11.61 -28.21 -4.50
C ALA A 51 -12.53 -27.10 -3.99
N PHE A 52 -12.38 -25.88 -4.53
CA PHE A 52 -13.15 -24.75 -4.05
C PHE A 52 -14.65 -25.06 -4.11
N ALA A 53 -15.39 -24.60 -3.10
CA ALA A 53 -16.85 -24.62 -3.15
C ALA A 53 -17.33 -24.04 -4.49
N VAL A 54 -18.21 -24.78 -5.17
CA VAL A 54 -18.74 -24.43 -6.49
C VAL A 54 -19.18 -22.96 -6.46
N PRO A 55 -18.68 -22.10 -7.38
CA PRO A 55 -19.02 -20.68 -7.35
C PRO A 55 -20.54 -20.48 -7.36
N ALA A 56 -21.02 -19.58 -6.51
CA ALA A 56 -22.39 -19.10 -6.62
C ALA A 56 -22.60 -18.47 -8.01
N PRO A 57 -23.78 -18.60 -8.63
CA PRO A 57 -24.05 -18.03 -9.95
C PRO A 57 -23.70 -16.53 -10.00
N LEU A 58 -22.72 -16.18 -10.84
CA LEU A 58 -22.22 -14.80 -10.92
C LEU A 58 -23.25 -13.92 -11.62
N ALA A 59 -23.72 -12.87 -10.94
CA ALA A 59 -24.60 -11.88 -11.54
C ALA A 59 -23.87 -11.17 -12.70
N PRO A 60 -24.46 -11.10 -13.92
CA PRO A 60 -23.84 -10.40 -15.04
C PRO A 60 -23.62 -8.91 -14.74
N ILE A 61 -22.48 -8.38 -15.17
CA ILE A 61 -22.18 -6.95 -15.02
C ILE A 61 -23.02 -6.17 -16.01
N ARG A 62 -23.81 -5.21 -15.52
CA ARG A 62 -24.57 -4.26 -16.34
C ARG A 62 -23.60 -3.23 -16.92
N ALA A 63 -22.91 -3.64 -18.00
CA ALA A 63 -21.89 -2.87 -18.69
C ALA A 63 -22.50 -2.09 -19.86
N SER A 64 -22.75 -0.81 -19.66
CA SER A 64 -23.32 0.10 -20.65
C SER A 64 -22.84 1.54 -20.42
N ALA A 65 -22.75 2.33 -21.49
CA ALA A 65 -22.11 3.66 -21.45
C ALA A 65 -22.88 4.68 -20.60
N ASP A 66 -24.21 4.57 -20.55
CA ASP A 66 -25.10 5.37 -19.70
C ASP A 66 -24.83 5.19 -18.19
N ARG A 67 -24.24 4.04 -17.81
CA ARG A 67 -23.88 3.75 -16.41
C ARG A 67 -22.53 4.34 -16.00
N ILE A 68 -21.78 4.99 -16.89
CA ILE A 68 -20.50 5.64 -16.57
C ILE A 68 -20.75 6.94 -15.77
N VAL A 69 -20.49 6.90 -14.46
CA VAL A 69 -20.66 8.04 -13.54
C VAL A 69 -19.38 8.84 -13.27
N ALA A 70 -18.21 8.30 -13.62
CA ALA A 70 -16.96 9.07 -13.61
C ALA A 70 -15.94 8.49 -14.61
N LEU A 71 -15.08 9.37 -15.11
CA LEU A 71 -13.86 9.02 -15.85
C LEU A 71 -12.67 9.62 -15.10
N HIS A 72 -11.66 8.81 -14.80
CA HIS A 72 -10.41 9.30 -14.21
C HIS A 72 -9.22 8.77 -15.01
N ALA A 73 -8.27 9.65 -15.33
CA ALA A 73 -6.96 9.28 -15.86
C ALA A 73 -5.87 9.81 -14.93
N CYS A 74 -4.78 9.05 -14.77
CA CYS A 74 -3.66 9.42 -13.90
C CYS A 74 -2.35 8.78 -14.36
N THR A 75 -1.23 9.38 -13.95
CA THR A 75 0.12 8.84 -14.18
C THR A 75 0.63 8.07 -12.96
N ARG A 76 1.12 6.85 -13.19
CA ARG A 76 1.85 6.03 -12.22
C ARG A 76 3.33 6.40 -12.27
N PRO A 77 4.03 6.61 -11.13
CA PRO A 77 5.44 6.98 -11.12
C PRO A 77 6.34 5.74 -11.27
N PHE A 78 6.67 5.37 -12.50
CA PHE A 78 7.60 4.26 -12.75
C PHE A 78 9.05 4.71 -12.66
N ARG A 79 9.93 3.85 -12.12
CA ARG A 79 11.40 3.97 -12.22
C ARG A 79 11.93 2.59 -12.60
N ALA A 80 12.85 2.51 -13.55
CA ALA A 80 13.36 1.21 -14.00
C ALA A 80 14.06 0.41 -12.89
N GLN A 81 14.78 1.11 -12.00
CA GLN A 81 15.45 0.56 -10.81
C GLN A 81 14.50 0.35 -9.62
N GLY A 82 13.22 0.68 -9.80
CA GLY A 82 12.18 0.66 -8.78
C GLY A 82 12.25 1.78 -7.74
N PRO A 83 11.57 1.60 -6.59
CA PRO A 83 11.35 2.66 -5.62
C PRO A 83 12.65 3.29 -5.07
N ARG A 84 12.77 4.62 -5.21
CA ARG A 84 13.84 5.38 -4.55
C ARG A 84 13.49 5.55 -3.07
N ILE A 85 14.11 4.71 -2.23
CA ILE A 85 13.95 4.73 -0.77
C ILE A 85 15.34 4.77 -0.13
N GLU A 86 15.82 5.99 0.13
CA GLU A 86 17.18 6.31 0.57
C GLU A 86 17.23 7.71 1.20
N ALA A 87 18.33 8.09 1.84
CA ALA A 87 18.50 9.40 2.49
C ALA A 87 19.56 10.27 1.79
N GLU A 88 19.19 11.50 1.46
CA GLU A 88 20.02 12.53 0.81
C GLU A 88 20.20 13.75 1.72
N ARG A 89 21.30 14.52 1.56
CA ARG A 89 21.57 15.75 2.32
C ARG A 89 21.38 16.98 1.44
N ILE A 90 20.15 17.52 1.44
CA ILE A 90 19.81 18.74 0.70
C ILE A 90 20.02 19.96 1.61
N GLY A 91 21.16 20.63 1.43
CA GLY A 91 21.57 21.78 2.25
C GLY A 91 21.66 21.40 3.74
N ARG A 92 20.86 22.06 4.59
CA ARG A 92 20.79 21.80 6.05
C ARG A 92 19.76 20.72 6.44
N LYS A 93 19.16 20.01 5.49
CA LYS A 93 18.08 19.03 5.73
C LYS A 93 18.51 17.62 5.33
N THR A 94 18.01 16.60 6.04
CA THR A 94 18.05 15.21 5.56
C THR A 94 16.73 14.89 4.87
N VAL A 95 16.78 14.52 3.59
CA VAL A 95 15.59 14.15 2.79
C VAL A 95 15.62 12.66 2.55
N ILE A 96 14.65 11.94 3.13
CA ILE A 96 14.40 10.54 2.84
C ILE A 96 13.49 10.50 1.61
N HIS A 97 13.98 10.00 0.49
CA HIS A 97 13.12 9.75 -0.67
C HIS A 97 12.22 8.53 -0.41
N ASN A 98 10.98 8.57 -0.88
CA ASN A 98 10.05 7.44 -0.84
C ASN A 98 9.05 7.56 -2.01
N TYR A 99 9.50 7.25 -3.23
CA TYR A 99 8.68 7.35 -4.46
C TYR A 99 9.18 6.39 -5.57
N GLY A 100 8.43 6.27 -6.67
CA GLY A 100 8.83 5.47 -7.83
C GLY A 100 8.25 4.05 -7.88
N HIS A 101 7.12 3.81 -7.20
CA HIS A 101 6.51 2.49 -7.02
C HIS A 101 5.71 1.93 -8.21
N GLY A 102 5.67 2.62 -9.36
CA GLY A 102 4.87 2.19 -10.51
C GLY A 102 3.38 2.07 -10.16
N GLY A 103 2.76 0.94 -10.51
CA GLY A 103 1.39 0.60 -10.10
C GLY A 103 1.26 0.14 -8.64
N SER A 104 2.37 -0.26 -8.02
CA SER A 104 2.41 -0.93 -6.72
C SER A 104 2.29 0.01 -5.51
N GLY A 105 1.96 1.28 -5.73
CA GLY A 105 2.04 2.35 -4.73
C GLY A 105 1.11 2.22 -3.53
N TRP A 106 -0.05 1.55 -3.67
CA TRP A 106 -0.85 1.13 -2.51
C TRP A 106 -0.31 -0.19 -1.94
N SER A 107 -0.13 -1.21 -2.78
CA SER A 107 0.32 -2.56 -2.40
C SER A 107 1.56 -2.57 -1.49
N LEU A 108 2.54 -1.69 -1.73
CA LEU A 108 3.80 -1.62 -0.97
C LEU A 108 3.84 -0.51 0.10
N SER A 109 2.75 0.22 0.32
CA SER A 109 2.80 1.50 1.06
C SER A 109 3.33 1.37 2.49
N TRP A 110 2.91 0.34 3.22
CA TRP A 110 3.29 0.14 4.63
C TRP A 110 4.73 -0.35 4.79
N GLY A 111 5.17 -1.28 3.94
CA GLY A 111 6.56 -1.76 3.93
C GLY A 111 7.55 -0.68 3.48
N SER A 112 7.18 0.12 2.47
CA SER A 112 7.96 1.27 2.02
C SER A 112 8.03 2.36 3.10
N ALA A 113 6.91 2.64 3.77
CA ALA A 113 6.82 3.52 4.92
C ALA A 113 7.68 3.06 6.11
N ALA A 114 7.76 1.76 6.38
CA ALA A 114 8.62 1.21 7.43
C ALA A 114 10.10 1.48 7.16
N ILE A 115 10.58 1.25 5.93
CA ILE A 115 11.98 1.54 5.54
C ILE A 115 12.25 3.05 5.61
N ALA A 116 11.35 3.89 5.07
CA ALA A 116 11.50 5.34 5.14
C ALA A 116 11.50 5.88 6.59
N THR A 117 10.70 5.27 7.48
CA THR A 117 10.66 5.63 8.91
C THR A 117 11.92 5.20 9.65
N GLN A 118 12.52 4.06 9.30
CA GLN A 118 13.83 3.66 9.85
C GLN A 118 14.92 4.67 9.49
N LEU A 119 14.99 5.09 8.22
CA LEU A 119 15.90 6.13 7.75
C LEU A 119 15.63 7.48 8.44
N ALA A 120 14.36 7.86 8.65
CA ALA A 120 14.00 9.08 9.36
C ALA A 120 14.44 9.04 10.84
N ARG A 121 14.21 7.93 11.56
CA ARG A 121 14.62 7.77 12.96
C ARG A 121 16.14 7.77 13.15
N ALA A 122 16.90 7.26 12.18
CA ALA A 122 18.36 7.32 12.19
C ALA A 122 18.93 8.76 12.20
N THR A 123 18.12 9.78 11.87
CA THR A 123 18.53 11.19 11.97
C THR A 123 18.47 11.78 13.39
N GLY A 124 17.96 11.03 14.37
CA GLY A 124 17.80 11.48 15.76
C GLY A 124 16.78 12.62 15.97
N GLN A 125 16.01 13.02 14.94
CA GLN A 125 15.03 14.08 15.04
C GLN A 125 13.67 13.55 15.53
N THR A 126 12.97 14.30 16.38
CA THR A 126 11.62 13.98 16.89
C THR A 126 10.49 14.66 16.12
N GLN A 127 10.82 15.40 15.05
CA GLN A 127 9.88 16.06 14.17
C GLN A 127 10.21 15.69 12.71
N LEU A 128 9.19 15.31 11.96
CA LEU A 128 9.28 14.86 10.57
C LEU A 128 8.29 15.63 9.70
N ALA A 129 8.78 16.20 8.60
CA ALA A 129 7.94 16.73 7.55
C ALA A 129 7.77 15.69 6.43
N VAL A 130 6.57 15.46 5.94
CA VAL A 130 6.29 14.55 4.82
C VAL A 130 5.72 15.36 3.66
N ILE A 131 6.39 15.35 2.51
CA ILE A 131 5.98 16.11 1.33
C ILE A 131 5.15 15.20 0.42
N GLY A 132 3.86 15.51 0.30
CA GLY A 132 2.85 14.76 -0.45
C GLY A 132 1.90 13.95 0.44
N CYS A 133 0.59 14.01 0.14
CA CYS A 133 -0.49 13.36 0.90
C CYS A 133 -1.15 12.19 0.14
N GLY A 134 -0.47 11.64 -0.88
CA GLY A 134 -0.90 10.41 -1.55
C GLY A 134 -0.57 9.14 -0.74
N ALA A 135 -0.94 7.96 -1.26
CA ALA A 135 -0.76 6.65 -0.64
C ALA A 135 0.55 6.48 0.16
N ILE A 136 1.70 6.69 -0.48
CA ILE A 136 3.01 6.54 0.15
C ILE A 136 3.25 7.58 1.26
N GLY A 137 2.85 8.83 1.04
CA GLY A 137 3.05 9.92 1.99
C GLY A 137 2.22 9.76 3.25
N LEU A 138 0.91 9.54 3.09
CA LEU A 138 -0.02 9.38 4.21
C LEU A 138 0.32 8.13 5.05
N THR A 139 0.61 7.00 4.41
CA THR A 139 1.05 5.79 5.12
C THR A 139 2.42 5.97 5.79
N THR A 140 3.37 6.71 5.18
CA THR A 140 4.64 7.03 5.85
C THR A 140 4.44 7.93 7.07
N ALA A 141 3.52 8.89 6.99
CA ALA A 141 3.19 9.77 8.09
C ALA A 141 2.62 8.99 9.30
N LEU A 142 1.71 8.03 9.05
CA LEU A 142 1.17 7.14 10.07
C LEU A 142 2.22 6.21 10.69
N VAL A 143 3.07 5.57 9.89
CA VAL A 143 4.13 4.70 10.42
C VAL A 143 5.15 5.51 11.24
N ALA A 144 5.44 6.75 10.84
CA ALA A 144 6.27 7.67 11.62
C ALA A 144 5.63 8.08 12.95
N GLN A 145 4.33 8.39 12.99
CA GLN A 145 3.59 8.64 14.24
C GLN A 145 3.60 7.41 15.16
N ARG A 146 3.27 6.23 14.62
CA ARG A 146 3.30 4.95 15.36
C ARG A 146 4.71 4.62 15.89
N ALA A 147 5.77 5.18 15.29
CA ALA A 147 7.16 5.07 15.75
C ALA A 147 7.65 6.25 16.63
N GLY A 148 6.74 7.10 17.11
CA GLY A 148 6.99 8.17 18.08
C GLY A 148 7.44 9.52 17.52
N LEU A 149 7.33 9.75 16.20
CA LEU A 149 7.67 11.02 15.58
C LEU A 149 6.46 11.96 15.54
N ARG A 150 6.68 13.26 15.77
CA ARG A 150 5.66 14.30 15.50
C ARG A 150 5.71 14.64 14.01
N VAL A 151 4.60 14.45 13.31
CA VAL A 151 4.57 14.53 11.84
C VAL A 151 3.69 15.66 11.33
N ARG A 152 4.23 16.46 10.40
CA ARG A 152 3.46 17.39 9.56
C ARG A 152 3.53 16.96 8.10
N ILE A 153 2.38 16.77 7.46
CA ILE A 153 2.30 16.61 6.01
C ILE A 153 2.25 18.01 5.38
N TYR A 154 3.04 18.21 4.32
CA TYR A 154 3.01 19.38 3.45
C TYR A 154 2.58 18.92 2.05
N ALA A 155 1.44 19.37 1.55
CA ALA A 155 0.95 18.93 0.23
C ALA A 155 0.05 19.97 -0.46
N ARG A 156 0.10 20.01 -1.79
CA ARG A 156 -0.83 20.78 -2.63
C ARG A 156 -2.23 20.16 -2.65
N GLU A 157 -2.29 18.84 -2.70
CA GLU A 157 -3.49 18.02 -2.87
C GLU A 157 -3.58 17.00 -1.71
N ARG A 158 -4.81 16.62 -1.34
CA ARG A 158 -5.13 15.63 -0.30
C ARG A 158 -6.02 14.53 -0.93
N PRO A 159 -6.40 13.45 -0.23
CA PRO A 159 -7.54 12.64 -0.67
C PRO A 159 -8.83 13.48 -0.58
N PRO A 160 -9.71 13.51 -1.61
CA PRO A 160 -9.71 12.66 -2.81
C PRO A 160 -8.92 13.17 -4.02
N GLU A 161 -8.36 14.38 -4.06
CA GLU A 161 -7.76 14.99 -5.27
C GLU A 161 -6.43 14.33 -5.72
N VAL A 162 -5.67 13.73 -4.80
CA VAL A 162 -4.38 13.07 -5.11
C VAL A 162 -4.51 11.92 -6.10
N ARG A 163 -3.51 11.76 -6.98
CA ARG A 163 -3.52 10.72 -8.03
C ARG A 163 -3.70 9.28 -7.52
N SER A 164 -3.35 8.99 -6.27
CA SER A 164 -3.59 7.67 -5.66
C SER A 164 -5.07 7.35 -5.42
N SER A 165 -5.97 8.35 -5.39
CA SER A 165 -7.42 8.14 -5.29
C SER A 165 -8.00 7.49 -6.55
N PHE A 166 -7.39 7.77 -7.71
CA PHE A 166 -7.77 7.26 -9.02
C PHE A 166 -7.22 5.86 -9.32
N ALA A 167 -6.52 5.24 -8.37
CA ALA A 167 -6.03 3.87 -8.51
C ALA A 167 -7.19 2.86 -8.58
N THR A 168 -7.02 1.82 -9.41
CA THR A 168 -8.04 0.76 -9.62
C THR A 168 -8.38 0.01 -8.33
N GLY A 169 -7.46 -0.03 -7.35
CA GLY A 169 -7.73 -0.53 -6.00
C GLY A 169 -7.64 -2.05 -5.88
N VAL A 170 -6.51 -2.63 -6.27
CA VAL A 170 -6.19 -4.05 -6.08
C VAL A 170 -4.80 -4.22 -5.48
N TRP A 171 -4.60 -5.29 -4.72
CA TRP A 171 -3.28 -5.80 -4.41
C TRP A 171 -2.61 -6.29 -5.69
N SER A 172 -1.55 -5.59 -6.07
CA SER A 172 -0.63 -5.97 -7.15
C SER A 172 0.75 -5.40 -6.76
N PRO A 173 1.62 -6.20 -6.11
CA PRO A 173 2.80 -5.69 -5.43
C PRO A 173 4.01 -5.51 -6.35
N ASP A 174 4.04 -6.18 -7.51
CA ASP A 174 5.09 -6.07 -8.54
C ASP A 174 4.66 -5.27 -9.78
N SER A 175 3.41 -4.78 -9.80
CA SER A 175 2.83 -4.00 -10.90
C SER A 175 3.72 -2.84 -11.33
N ARG A 176 4.49 -3.08 -12.39
CA ARG A 176 5.51 -2.17 -12.94
C ARG A 176 6.47 -1.66 -11.85
N VAL A 177 6.94 -2.53 -10.96
CA VAL A 177 7.73 -2.12 -9.77
C VAL A 177 9.22 -1.88 -10.07
N CYS A 178 9.80 -2.58 -11.04
CA CYS A 178 11.14 -2.40 -11.62
C CYS A 178 11.22 -3.17 -12.94
N THR A 179 12.20 -2.93 -13.82
CA THR A 179 12.40 -3.81 -15.00
C THR A 179 13.16 -5.08 -14.63
N SER A 180 13.02 -6.12 -15.46
CA SER A 180 13.79 -7.37 -15.32
C SER A 180 15.31 -7.15 -15.29
N ALA A 181 15.81 -6.10 -15.97
CA ALA A 181 17.23 -5.73 -15.97
C ALA A 181 17.76 -5.23 -14.59
N TYR A 182 16.86 -4.81 -13.69
CA TYR A 182 17.22 -4.39 -12.33
C TYR A 182 16.69 -5.34 -11.23
N ALA A 183 16.10 -6.47 -11.62
CA ALA A 183 15.49 -7.46 -10.74
C ALA A 183 16.53 -8.36 -10.03
N THR A 184 17.52 -7.77 -9.37
CA THR A 184 18.58 -8.52 -8.67
C THR A 184 18.00 -9.34 -7.50
N PRO A 185 18.66 -10.44 -7.06
CA PRO A 185 18.22 -11.18 -5.88
C PRO A 185 18.20 -10.34 -4.59
N GLU A 186 18.95 -9.24 -4.52
CA GLU A 186 18.85 -8.28 -3.42
C GLU A 186 17.59 -7.41 -3.54
N PHE A 187 17.29 -6.90 -4.74
CA PHE A 187 16.03 -6.19 -5.01
C PHE A 187 14.84 -7.09 -4.66
N GLY A 188 14.82 -8.34 -5.14
CA GLY A 188 13.76 -9.31 -4.86
C GLY A 188 13.53 -9.49 -3.36
N ARG A 189 14.57 -9.77 -2.57
CA ARG A 189 14.47 -9.86 -1.11
C ARG A 189 14.05 -8.55 -0.44
N ARG A 190 14.44 -7.39 -0.96
CA ARG A 190 14.03 -6.07 -0.41
C ARG A 190 12.56 -5.80 -0.68
N TRP A 191 12.11 -6.09 -1.91
CA TRP A 191 10.74 -5.99 -2.36
C TRP A 191 9.82 -6.95 -1.60
N GLU A 192 10.25 -8.20 -1.42
CA GLU A 192 9.53 -9.24 -0.67
C GLU A 192 9.23 -8.77 0.76
N ARG A 193 10.22 -8.20 1.47
CA ARG A 193 10.00 -7.62 2.79
C ARG A 193 8.98 -6.47 2.77
N MET A 194 9.03 -5.58 1.77
CA MET A 194 8.04 -4.52 1.64
C MET A 194 6.63 -5.05 1.38
N ALA A 195 6.51 -6.09 0.54
CA ALA A 195 5.24 -6.73 0.24
C ALA A 195 4.69 -7.46 1.47
N ARG A 196 5.44 -8.39 2.10
CA ARG A 196 5.01 -9.14 3.29
C ARG A 196 4.60 -8.22 4.44
N THR A 197 5.37 -7.17 4.74
CA THR A 197 4.99 -6.17 5.77
C THR A 197 3.72 -5.39 5.41
N SER A 198 3.44 -5.16 4.12
CA SER A 198 2.21 -4.49 3.70
C SER A 198 1.01 -5.43 3.73
N PHE A 199 1.18 -6.66 3.27
CA PHE A 199 0.16 -7.70 3.29
C PHE A 199 -0.32 -8.00 4.71
N ASP A 200 0.60 -8.19 5.67
CA ASP A 200 0.28 -8.37 7.09
C ASP A 200 -0.57 -7.22 7.65
N MET A 201 -0.19 -5.96 7.36
CA MET A 201 -1.01 -4.81 7.75
C MET A 201 -2.39 -4.81 7.06
N TYR A 202 -2.49 -5.23 5.81
CA TYR A 202 -3.78 -5.34 5.12
C TYR A 202 -4.71 -6.39 5.73
N GLN A 203 -4.18 -7.51 6.22
CA GLN A 203 -4.97 -8.51 6.95
C GLN A 203 -5.55 -7.93 8.25
N ASN A 204 -4.82 -7.01 8.91
CA ASN A 204 -5.28 -6.29 10.11
C ASN A 204 -6.28 -5.14 9.83
N LEU A 205 -6.60 -4.85 8.56
CA LEU A 205 -7.59 -3.86 8.14
C LEU A 205 -8.91 -4.48 7.63
N LEU A 206 -8.99 -5.81 7.56
CA LEU A 206 -10.18 -6.55 7.17
C LEU A 206 -11.28 -6.42 8.23
N GLY A 207 -12.54 -6.27 7.80
CA GLY A 207 -13.70 -6.19 8.70
C GLY A 207 -13.83 -4.87 9.49
N LEU A 208 -12.97 -3.89 9.25
CA LEU A 208 -13.14 -2.54 9.80
C LEU A 208 -14.35 -1.82 9.17
N PRO A 209 -15.02 -0.91 9.91
CA PRO A 209 -16.15 -0.13 9.39
C PRO A 209 -15.83 0.61 8.08
N GLY A 210 -16.75 0.53 7.12
CA GLY A 210 -16.54 1.07 5.77
C GLY A 210 -15.74 0.16 4.84
N ASP A 211 -15.28 -0.99 5.34
CA ASP A 211 -14.66 -2.08 4.59
C ASP A 211 -13.51 -1.59 3.69
N PRO A 212 -12.47 -0.95 4.26
CA PRO A 212 -11.41 -0.29 3.49
C PRO A 212 -10.64 -1.27 2.60
N ILE A 213 -10.52 -2.52 3.05
CA ILE A 213 -9.79 -3.62 2.44
C ILE A 213 -10.71 -4.84 2.48
N GLU A 214 -10.84 -5.58 1.37
CA GLU A 214 -11.68 -6.77 1.27
C GLU A 214 -11.00 -7.86 0.45
N TRP A 215 -11.18 -9.13 0.81
CA TRP A 215 -10.90 -10.23 -0.12
C TRP A 215 -12.05 -10.37 -1.12
N ARG A 216 -11.73 -10.40 -2.41
CA ARG A 216 -12.68 -10.59 -3.52
C ARG A 216 -12.15 -11.65 -4.49
N ASP A 217 -13.06 -12.46 -5.02
CA ASP A 217 -12.72 -13.32 -6.15
C ASP A 217 -12.46 -12.50 -7.42
N GLY A 218 -11.66 -13.05 -8.32
CA GLY A 218 -11.45 -12.55 -9.66
C GLY A 218 -11.39 -13.69 -10.67
N TYR A 219 -11.69 -13.40 -11.92
CA TYR A 219 -11.61 -14.37 -13.02
C TYR A 219 -10.70 -13.84 -14.12
N VAL A 220 -9.60 -14.56 -14.38
CA VAL A 220 -8.81 -14.34 -15.58
C VAL A 220 -9.49 -15.08 -16.73
N LEU A 221 -9.80 -14.35 -17.79
CA LEU A 221 -10.48 -14.83 -18.99
C LEU A 221 -9.47 -14.83 -20.15
N SER A 222 -9.45 -15.86 -20.99
CA SER A 222 -8.60 -15.90 -22.18
C SER A 222 -9.19 -16.76 -23.31
N ASP A 223 -8.94 -16.34 -24.55
CA ASP A 223 -9.33 -17.08 -25.75
C ASP A 223 -8.35 -18.21 -26.09
N VAL A 224 -7.11 -18.11 -25.59
CA VAL A 224 -6.04 -19.08 -25.76
C VAL A 224 -5.65 -19.72 -24.42
N PRO A 225 -5.09 -20.94 -24.42
CA PRO A 225 -4.58 -21.58 -23.22
C PRO A 225 -3.60 -20.70 -22.41
N PHE A 226 -3.58 -20.91 -21.08
CA PHE A 226 -2.82 -20.08 -20.15
C PHE A 226 -1.30 -20.33 -20.14
N ASP A 227 -0.87 -21.44 -20.72
CA ASP A 227 0.53 -21.82 -20.98
C ASP A 227 1.07 -21.20 -22.28
N GLN A 228 0.23 -20.97 -23.28
CA GLN A 228 0.59 -20.24 -24.49
C GLN A 228 0.76 -18.75 -24.19
N PRO A 229 1.82 -18.06 -24.68
CA PRO A 229 1.95 -16.61 -24.54
C PRO A 229 0.78 -15.87 -25.20
N SER A 230 0.28 -14.84 -24.53
CA SER A 230 -0.52 -13.78 -25.16
C SER A 230 0.30 -12.50 -25.19
N GLY A 231 0.14 -11.69 -26.25
CA GLY A 231 0.80 -10.38 -26.34
C GLY A 231 0.48 -9.52 -25.12
N HIS A 232 1.51 -8.88 -24.59
CA HIS A 232 1.46 -7.91 -23.49
C HIS A 232 2.57 -6.88 -23.71
N GLY A 233 2.36 -5.66 -23.23
CA GLY A 233 3.25 -4.52 -23.46
C GLY A 233 2.91 -3.78 -24.75
N GLY A 234 2.77 -2.46 -24.65
CA GLY A 234 2.72 -1.59 -25.83
C GLY A 234 4.13 -1.35 -26.39
N ASN A 235 4.23 -0.88 -27.63
CA ASN A 235 5.53 -0.57 -28.26
C ASN A 235 6.40 0.34 -27.38
N GLY A 236 7.55 -0.17 -26.92
CA GLY A 236 8.51 0.55 -26.07
C GLY A 236 8.34 0.37 -24.55
N GLU A 237 7.37 -0.43 -24.09
CA GLU A 237 7.27 -0.83 -22.68
C GLU A 237 8.29 -1.95 -22.34
N PRO A 238 9.07 -1.84 -21.24
CA PRO A 238 10.12 -2.81 -20.90
C PRO A 238 9.61 -4.04 -20.13
N ASP A 239 10.37 -5.14 -20.18
CA ASP A 239 10.07 -6.37 -19.44
C ASP A 239 10.02 -6.18 -17.93
N TYR A 240 9.07 -6.88 -17.29
CA TYR A 240 8.85 -6.89 -15.84
C TYR A 240 9.08 -8.28 -15.23
N PRO A 241 9.71 -8.38 -14.03
CA PRO A 241 9.96 -9.65 -13.36
C PRO A 241 8.71 -10.18 -12.65
N ALA A 242 8.51 -11.50 -12.66
CA ALA A 242 7.39 -12.18 -11.99
C ALA A 242 7.64 -12.36 -10.47
N LEU A 243 7.84 -11.26 -9.75
CA LEU A 243 8.30 -11.28 -8.35
C LEU A 243 7.27 -11.90 -7.39
N GLU A 244 5.97 -11.68 -7.61
CA GLU A 244 4.92 -12.30 -6.78
C GLU A 244 4.94 -13.84 -6.89
N ALA A 245 5.08 -14.37 -8.11
CA ALA A 245 5.20 -15.80 -8.34
C ALA A 245 6.51 -16.40 -7.80
N GLN A 246 7.61 -15.62 -7.76
CA GLN A 246 8.92 -16.08 -7.29
C GLN A 246 9.08 -16.03 -5.76
N TYR A 247 8.56 -15.00 -5.10
CA TYR A 247 8.87 -14.69 -3.69
C TYR A 247 7.65 -14.72 -2.75
N LEU A 248 6.42 -14.66 -3.27
CA LEU A 248 5.18 -14.58 -2.47
C LEU A 248 4.18 -15.69 -2.79
N ALA A 249 4.63 -16.81 -3.37
CA ALA A 249 3.75 -17.92 -3.76
C ALA A 249 2.96 -18.53 -2.58
N ASP A 250 3.38 -18.30 -1.34
CA ASP A 250 2.70 -18.68 -0.10
C ASP A 250 1.61 -17.68 0.37
N LEU A 251 1.53 -16.48 -0.23
CA LEU A 251 0.55 -15.47 0.17
C LEU A 251 -0.81 -15.68 -0.50
N GLY A 252 -1.67 -16.45 0.18
CA GLY A 252 -3.06 -16.61 -0.19
C GLY A 252 -3.33 -17.78 -1.15
N PRO A 253 -4.57 -17.88 -1.69
CA PRO A 253 -4.98 -19.02 -2.50
C PRO A 253 -4.45 -18.95 -3.94
N HIS A 254 -3.88 -20.04 -4.42
CA HIS A 254 -3.50 -20.19 -5.84
C HIS A 254 -4.74 -20.14 -6.77
N SER A 255 -4.55 -19.62 -7.98
CA SER A 255 -5.60 -19.64 -9.01
C SER A 255 -5.94 -21.06 -9.46
N GLN A 256 -7.22 -21.39 -9.61
CA GLN A 256 -7.70 -22.68 -10.13
C GLN A 256 -8.40 -22.49 -11.50
N PRO A 257 -8.20 -23.39 -12.48
CA PRO A 257 -8.96 -23.38 -13.72
C PRO A 257 -10.44 -23.74 -13.44
N LEU A 258 -11.34 -23.19 -14.25
CA LEU A 258 -12.75 -23.59 -14.28
C LEU A 258 -13.08 -24.29 -15.59
N ALA A 259 -13.93 -25.31 -15.52
CA ALA A 259 -14.45 -26.02 -16.68
C ALA A 259 -15.65 -25.27 -17.30
N ALA A 260 -15.93 -25.57 -18.58
CA ALA A 260 -17.13 -25.08 -19.24
C ALA A 260 -18.40 -25.43 -18.43
N GLY A 261 -19.32 -24.47 -18.29
CA GLY A 261 -20.50 -24.60 -17.44
C GLY A 261 -20.29 -24.27 -15.95
N GLN A 262 -19.05 -24.11 -15.48
CA GLN A 262 -18.76 -23.58 -14.13
C GLN A 262 -18.66 -22.04 -14.10
N HIS A 263 -18.86 -21.36 -15.23
CA HIS A 263 -18.82 -19.90 -15.37
C HIS A 263 -19.81 -19.42 -16.44
N PRO A 264 -20.33 -18.17 -16.35
CA PRO A 264 -21.22 -17.59 -17.36
C PRO A 264 -20.48 -16.87 -18.50
N PHE A 265 -19.15 -16.84 -18.49
CA PHE A 265 -18.38 -16.07 -19.48
C PHE A 265 -18.32 -16.75 -20.85
N ARG A 266 -18.47 -15.96 -21.92
CA ARG A 266 -18.38 -16.37 -23.34
C ARG A 266 -16.92 -16.52 -23.83
N VAL A 267 -16.06 -17.17 -23.06
CA VAL A 267 -14.63 -17.42 -23.39
C VAL A 267 -14.26 -18.88 -23.20
N ALA A 268 -13.21 -19.33 -23.90
CA ALA A 268 -12.76 -20.73 -23.89
C ALA A 268 -12.00 -21.14 -22.60
N HIS A 269 -11.26 -20.21 -21.99
CA HIS A 269 -10.41 -20.51 -20.83
C HIS A 269 -10.64 -19.51 -19.69
N VAL A 270 -10.92 -20.05 -18.49
CA VAL A 270 -11.15 -19.27 -17.27
C VAL A 270 -10.32 -19.81 -16.11
N ARG A 271 -9.73 -18.91 -15.33
CA ARG A 271 -9.15 -19.21 -14.00
C ARG A 271 -9.76 -18.31 -12.94
N ARG A 272 -10.31 -18.92 -11.88
CA ARG A 272 -10.67 -18.21 -10.64
C ARG A 272 -9.40 -17.96 -9.83
N TYR A 273 -9.29 -16.79 -9.23
CA TYR A 273 -8.31 -16.44 -8.20
C TYR A 273 -9.00 -15.59 -7.13
N THR A 274 -8.31 -15.30 -6.02
CA THR A 274 -8.86 -14.44 -4.96
C THR A 274 -7.77 -13.44 -4.56
N GLN A 275 -8.11 -12.16 -4.47
CA GLN A 275 -7.17 -11.05 -4.23
C GLN A 275 -7.72 -10.08 -3.19
N LEU A 276 -6.84 -9.25 -2.61
CA LEU A 276 -7.28 -8.07 -1.86
C LEU A 276 -7.71 -6.97 -2.84
N VAL A 277 -8.89 -6.40 -2.60
CA VAL A 277 -9.42 -5.19 -3.22
C VAL A 277 -9.39 -4.07 -2.19
N PHE A 278 -8.98 -2.88 -2.63
CA PHE A 278 -8.88 -1.69 -1.80
C PHE A 278 -10.02 -0.73 -2.17
N ASN A 279 -10.95 -0.49 -1.25
CA ASN A 279 -12.00 0.51 -1.41
C ASN A 279 -11.41 1.89 -1.14
N ILE A 280 -10.62 2.41 -2.10
CA ILE A 280 -9.71 3.56 -1.93
C ILE A 280 -10.37 4.77 -1.26
N SER A 281 -11.62 5.08 -1.61
CA SER A 281 -12.38 6.20 -1.04
C SER A 281 -12.62 6.06 0.47
N ALA A 282 -12.85 4.85 0.97
CA ALA A 282 -12.98 4.55 2.40
C ALA A 282 -11.59 4.38 3.06
N TYR A 283 -10.66 3.69 2.39
CA TYR A 283 -9.32 3.41 2.93
C TYR A 283 -8.48 4.68 3.09
N ALA A 284 -8.41 5.55 2.08
CA ALA A 284 -7.69 6.82 2.16
C ALA A 284 -8.30 7.78 3.20
N ARG A 285 -9.61 7.68 3.44
CA ARG A 285 -10.29 8.39 4.53
C ARG A 285 -9.91 7.84 5.90
N LEU A 286 -9.95 6.52 6.10
CA LEU A 286 -9.51 5.88 7.34
C LEU A 286 -8.07 6.31 7.70
N LEU A 287 -7.14 6.27 6.75
CA LEU A 287 -5.75 6.70 6.98
C LEU A 287 -5.64 8.20 7.31
N LEU A 288 -6.51 9.04 6.75
CA LEU A 288 -6.53 10.49 7.00
C LEU A 288 -7.10 10.80 8.40
N ASP A 289 -8.21 10.15 8.75
CA ASP A 289 -8.87 10.28 10.04
C ASP A 289 -7.96 9.73 11.17
N ASP A 290 -7.31 8.56 10.98
CA ASP A 290 -6.24 8.03 11.85
C ASP A 290 -5.09 9.03 12.06
N PHE A 291 -4.60 9.64 10.97
CA PHE A 291 -3.44 10.53 11.00
C PHE A 291 -3.73 11.79 11.83
N LEU A 292 -4.91 12.39 11.62
CA LEU A 292 -5.37 13.57 12.35
C LEU A 292 -5.67 13.23 13.82
N ALA A 293 -6.31 12.09 14.09
CA ALA A 293 -6.58 11.62 15.45
C ALA A 293 -5.29 11.35 16.25
N ALA A 294 -4.23 10.88 15.59
CA ALA A 294 -2.89 10.72 16.17
C ALA A 294 -2.10 12.04 16.30
N GLY A 295 -2.77 13.20 16.24
CA GLY A 295 -2.16 14.53 16.41
C GLY A 295 -1.31 15.00 15.22
N GLY A 296 -1.59 14.47 14.03
CA GLY A 296 -0.90 14.83 12.79
C GLY A 296 -1.38 16.17 12.22
N GLU A 297 -0.44 16.97 11.70
CA GLU A 297 -0.75 18.27 11.08
C GLU A 297 -0.70 18.17 9.55
N ILE A 298 -1.59 18.87 8.82
CA ILE A 298 -1.53 18.96 7.33
C ILE A 298 -1.57 20.42 6.87
N GLU A 299 -0.44 20.90 6.37
CA GLU A 299 -0.28 22.22 5.77
C GLU A 299 -0.49 22.14 4.25
N THR A 300 -1.38 22.98 3.70
CA THR A 300 -1.54 23.08 2.24
C THR A 300 -0.40 23.90 1.68
N ARG A 301 0.55 23.24 0.99
CA ARG A 301 1.78 23.87 0.48
C ARG A 301 2.30 23.18 -0.77
N GLU A 302 2.69 23.98 -1.75
CA GLU A 302 3.40 23.54 -2.96
C GLU A 302 4.88 23.93 -2.88
N PHE A 303 5.72 23.17 -3.59
CA PHE A 303 7.14 23.42 -3.75
C PHE A 303 7.47 23.34 -5.24
N ALA A 304 8.14 24.37 -5.77
CA ALA A 304 8.67 24.42 -7.13
C ALA A 304 10.19 24.18 -7.16
N SER A 305 10.86 24.16 -6.01
CA SER A 305 12.31 23.98 -5.90
C SER A 305 12.68 23.33 -4.56
N PRO A 306 13.69 22.44 -4.50
CA PRO A 306 14.12 21.83 -3.24
C PRO A 306 14.84 22.85 -2.33
N ARG A 307 15.17 24.04 -2.85
CA ARG A 307 15.63 25.20 -2.06
C ARG A 307 14.60 25.60 -1.00
N GLN A 308 13.30 25.52 -1.32
CA GLN A 308 12.19 25.86 -0.42
C GLN A 308 12.02 24.86 0.74
N PHE A 309 12.77 23.74 0.74
CA PHE A 309 12.86 22.87 1.92
C PHE A 309 13.59 23.57 3.07
N ALA A 310 14.41 24.59 2.81
CA ALA A 310 15.09 25.37 3.85
C ALA A 310 14.10 26.08 4.78
N ASP A 311 12.98 26.56 4.24
CA ASP A 311 11.91 27.31 4.92
C ASP A 311 11.13 26.47 5.95
N LEU A 312 11.22 25.14 5.86
CA LEU A 312 10.51 24.21 6.74
C LEU A 312 11.18 24.17 8.11
N ARG A 313 10.42 24.02 9.19
CA ARG A 313 10.98 23.98 10.56
C ARG A 313 11.68 22.65 10.86
N GLU A 314 11.16 21.56 10.31
CA GLU A 314 11.69 20.20 10.48
C GLU A 314 13.06 20.03 9.81
N LYS A 315 13.98 19.33 10.47
CA LYS A 315 15.34 19.04 9.95
C LYS A 315 15.40 17.78 9.10
N THR A 316 14.40 16.91 9.27
CA THR A 316 14.25 15.65 8.53
C THR A 316 12.94 15.68 7.76
N LEU A 317 13.02 15.24 6.49
CA LEU A 317 11.96 15.29 5.50
C LEU A 317 11.77 13.89 4.90
N VAL A 318 10.53 13.52 4.54
CA VAL A 318 10.25 12.47 3.57
C VAL A 318 9.72 13.12 2.29
N ASN A 319 10.34 12.83 1.14
CA ASN A 319 9.79 13.18 -0.16
C ASN A 319 8.95 12.02 -0.71
N ALA A 320 7.62 12.15 -0.66
CA ALA A 320 6.64 11.19 -1.16
C ALA A 320 5.78 11.78 -2.31
N THR A 321 6.37 12.68 -3.11
CA THR A 321 5.70 13.42 -4.20
C THR A 321 5.37 12.59 -5.45
N GLY A 322 5.72 11.30 -5.47
CA GLY A 322 5.42 10.41 -6.60
C GLY A 322 6.09 10.88 -7.88
N TYR A 323 5.30 11.10 -8.94
CA TYR A 323 5.80 11.61 -10.22
C TYR A 323 6.29 13.07 -10.12
N GLY A 324 5.79 13.84 -9.14
CA GLY A 324 6.22 15.22 -8.90
C GLY A 324 7.70 15.35 -8.55
N ALA A 325 8.36 14.28 -8.09
CA ALA A 325 9.81 14.31 -7.84
C ALA A 325 10.65 14.53 -9.10
N ARG A 326 10.12 14.25 -10.31
CA ARG A 326 10.81 14.60 -11.57
C ARG A 326 10.98 16.12 -11.68
N ALA A 327 9.91 16.87 -11.52
CA ALA A 327 9.94 18.34 -11.59
C ALA A 327 10.57 18.99 -10.34
N LEU A 328 10.31 18.46 -9.14
CA LEU A 328 10.76 19.05 -7.88
C LEU A 328 12.24 18.74 -7.54
N LEU A 329 12.78 17.62 -8.02
CA LEU A 329 14.12 17.14 -7.64
C LEU A 329 15.01 16.74 -8.82
N GLY A 330 14.53 16.82 -10.07
CA GLY A 330 15.30 16.45 -11.25
C GLY A 330 15.53 14.95 -11.39
N ASP A 331 14.70 14.09 -10.79
CA ASP A 331 14.81 12.64 -11.01
C ASP A 331 14.22 12.25 -12.39
N ASP A 332 15.00 12.47 -13.45
CA ASP A 332 14.63 12.14 -14.82
C ASP A 332 14.49 10.63 -15.11
N SER A 333 14.82 9.75 -14.15
CA SER A 333 14.51 8.31 -14.22
C SER A 333 13.03 7.98 -13.98
N LEU A 334 12.24 8.96 -13.53
CA LEU A 334 10.79 8.83 -13.42
C LEU A 334 10.11 8.89 -14.79
N VAL A 335 9.57 7.74 -15.21
CA VAL A 335 8.72 7.62 -16.39
C VAL A 335 7.25 7.64 -15.93
N PRO A 336 6.36 8.45 -16.54
CA PRO A 336 4.94 8.35 -16.27
C PRO A 336 4.38 7.11 -17.01
N VAL A 337 3.57 6.30 -16.32
CA VAL A 337 2.74 5.29 -16.98
C VAL A 337 1.28 5.66 -16.77
N ARG A 338 0.66 6.17 -17.83
CA ARG A 338 -0.75 6.56 -17.87
C ARG A 338 -1.65 5.36 -17.54
N GLY A 339 -2.83 5.66 -17.01
CA GLY A 339 -3.87 4.67 -16.78
C GLY A 339 -5.20 5.36 -16.58
N GLN A 340 -6.24 4.79 -17.21
CA GLN A 340 -7.59 5.34 -17.18
C GLN A 340 -8.57 4.34 -16.55
N THR A 341 -9.63 4.87 -15.94
CA THR A 341 -10.76 4.10 -15.43
C THR A 341 -12.07 4.78 -15.82
N ALA A 342 -13.03 3.99 -16.30
CA ALA A 342 -14.45 4.33 -16.22
C ALA A 342 -15.01 3.74 -14.93
N ARG A 343 -15.75 4.53 -14.15
CA ARG A 343 -16.51 4.04 -13.00
C ARG A 343 -17.97 3.90 -13.40
N LEU A 344 -18.48 2.67 -13.36
CA LEU A 344 -19.90 2.39 -13.52
C LEU A 344 -20.64 2.60 -12.18
N VAL A 345 -21.94 2.93 -12.26
CA VAL A 345 -22.86 2.88 -11.10
C VAL A 345 -22.66 1.55 -10.35
N PRO A 346 -22.59 1.55 -9.00
CA PRO A 346 -22.53 0.32 -8.22
C PRO A 346 -23.60 -0.72 -8.61
N GLN A 347 -23.25 -1.98 -8.44
CA GLN A 347 -24.14 -3.13 -8.63
C GLN A 347 -23.80 -4.12 -7.50
N PRO A 348 -24.48 -4.05 -6.34
CA PRO A 348 -24.04 -4.75 -5.11
C PRO A 348 -23.92 -6.27 -5.23
N GLU A 349 -24.64 -6.89 -6.18
CA GLU A 349 -24.55 -8.31 -6.49
C GLU A 349 -23.29 -8.72 -7.30
N VAL A 350 -22.52 -7.74 -7.81
CA VAL A 350 -21.23 -7.97 -8.46
C VAL A 350 -20.11 -7.79 -7.44
N ASN A 351 -19.63 -8.92 -6.92
CA ASN A 351 -18.59 -9.00 -5.89
C ASN A 351 -17.26 -9.60 -6.40
N TYR A 352 -17.07 -9.66 -7.73
CA TYR A 352 -15.92 -10.29 -8.38
C TYR A 352 -15.25 -9.38 -9.42
N GLY A 353 -13.94 -9.54 -9.60
CA GLY A 353 -13.14 -8.86 -10.63
C GLY A 353 -12.96 -9.69 -11.91
N LEU A 354 -12.54 -9.05 -13.00
CA LEU A 354 -12.22 -9.71 -14.27
C LEU A 354 -10.89 -9.20 -14.83
N VAL A 355 -10.14 -10.09 -15.50
CA VAL A 355 -8.97 -9.74 -16.32
C VAL A 355 -9.08 -10.47 -17.65
N TYR A 356 -9.34 -9.75 -18.75
CA TYR A 356 -9.42 -10.35 -20.08
C TYR A 356 -8.05 -10.28 -20.76
N ARG A 357 -7.34 -11.41 -20.70
CA ARG A 357 -5.96 -11.61 -21.14
C ARG A 357 -5.85 -11.49 -22.66
N GLY A 358 -4.90 -10.69 -23.15
CA GLY A 358 -4.74 -10.35 -24.58
C GLY A 358 -5.72 -9.27 -25.09
N HIS A 359 -6.70 -8.86 -24.27
CA HIS A 359 -7.73 -7.88 -24.63
C HIS A 359 -7.64 -6.57 -23.83
N ASN A 360 -6.53 -6.38 -23.10
CA ASN A 360 -6.19 -5.20 -22.30
C ASN A 360 -7.34 -4.66 -21.43
N LEU A 361 -8.18 -5.53 -20.85
CA LEU A 361 -9.35 -5.15 -20.05
C LEU A 361 -9.25 -5.72 -18.63
N ASN A 362 -9.42 -4.86 -17.63
CA ASN A 362 -9.44 -5.21 -16.21
C ASN A 362 -10.68 -4.57 -15.54
N VAL A 363 -11.36 -5.31 -14.68
CA VAL A 363 -12.58 -4.89 -13.98
C VAL A 363 -12.45 -5.17 -12.48
N VAL A 364 -12.72 -4.16 -11.65
CA VAL A 364 -12.58 -4.26 -10.17
C VAL A 364 -13.89 -3.86 -9.47
N PRO A 365 -14.46 -4.73 -8.60
CA PRO A 365 -15.69 -4.47 -7.87
C PRO A 365 -15.40 -3.66 -6.59
N ARG A 366 -15.32 -2.34 -6.70
CA ARG A 366 -15.28 -1.46 -5.52
C ARG A 366 -16.69 -1.11 -5.06
N ARG A 367 -16.86 -0.93 -3.75
CA ARG A 367 -18.14 -0.55 -3.14
C ARG A 367 -18.63 0.84 -3.58
N ASP A 368 -17.73 1.72 -4.03
CA ASP A 368 -18.08 3.02 -4.61
C ASP A 368 -18.26 3.03 -6.14
N GLY A 369 -18.23 1.85 -6.79
CA GLY A 369 -18.54 1.66 -8.21
C GLY A 369 -17.66 0.59 -8.87
N ILE A 370 -18.17 -0.07 -9.91
CA ILE A 370 -17.37 -1.02 -10.70
C ILE A 370 -16.39 -0.21 -11.55
N LEU A 371 -15.09 -0.42 -11.36
CA LEU A 371 -14.07 0.22 -12.20
C LEU A 371 -13.76 -0.66 -13.40
N VAL A 372 -13.86 -0.09 -14.60
CA VAL A 372 -13.47 -0.70 -15.87
C VAL A 372 -12.24 0.04 -16.38
N GLN A 373 -11.12 -0.67 -16.52
CA GLN A 373 -9.84 -0.16 -16.99
C GLN A 373 -9.47 -0.86 -18.30
N ALA A 374 -9.19 -0.06 -19.33
CA ALA A 374 -8.41 -0.53 -20.48
C ALA A 374 -6.96 -0.04 -20.37
N GLN A 375 -6.02 -0.84 -20.88
CA GLN A 375 -4.65 -0.39 -21.18
C GLN A 375 -4.54 -0.14 -22.70
N ALA A 376 -3.85 0.92 -23.08
CA ALA A 376 -3.68 1.33 -24.48
C ALA A 376 -2.21 1.37 -24.89
N ASP A 377 -1.95 1.19 -26.19
CA ASP A 377 -0.66 1.52 -26.77
C ASP A 377 -0.35 3.00 -26.51
N GLY A 378 0.86 3.29 -26.04
CA GLY A 378 1.24 4.64 -25.62
C GLY A 378 0.69 5.06 -24.24
N ASP A 379 0.27 4.15 -23.36
CA ASP A 379 0.15 4.47 -21.92
C ASP A 379 1.54 4.61 -21.25
N PHE A 380 2.56 3.86 -21.70
CA PHE A 380 3.93 3.93 -21.18
C PHE A 380 4.66 5.17 -21.72
N GLY A 381 5.32 5.93 -20.83
CA GLY A 381 6.01 7.18 -21.18
C GLY A 381 5.10 8.41 -21.31
N ASN A 382 3.77 8.22 -21.20
CA ASN A 382 2.79 9.25 -21.47
C ASN A 382 2.40 10.05 -20.21
N PRO A 383 2.63 11.37 -20.18
CA PRO A 383 2.31 12.22 -19.04
C PRO A 383 0.84 12.69 -19.00
N ASP A 384 0.05 12.46 -20.06
CA ASP A 384 -1.30 13.01 -20.18
C ASP A 384 -2.29 12.36 -19.19
N ALA A 385 -2.88 13.20 -18.34
CA ALA A 385 -3.90 12.82 -17.36
C ALA A 385 -5.32 13.20 -17.82
N THR A 386 -5.51 13.58 -19.09
CA THR A 386 -6.82 13.86 -19.68
C THR A 386 -7.57 12.53 -19.93
N PRO A 387 -8.83 12.36 -19.47
CA PRO A 387 -9.61 11.17 -19.76
C PRO A 387 -10.19 11.17 -21.18
N ASP A 388 -9.97 10.07 -21.92
CA ASP A 388 -10.59 9.81 -23.22
C ASP A 388 -11.94 9.07 -23.01
N ARG A 389 -13.05 9.76 -23.29
CA ARG A 389 -14.39 9.16 -23.18
C ARG A 389 -14.59 7.97 -24.13
N ALA A 390 -14.14 8.07 -25.38
CA ALA A 390 -14.37 7.04 -26.40
C ALA A 390 -13.61 5.74 -26.06
N ALA A 391 -12.37 5.84 -25.61
CA ALA A 391 -11.60 4.67 -25.14
C ALA A 391 -12.28 3.99 -23.93
N SER A 392 -12.84 4.77 -23.00
CA SER A 392 -13.57 4.24 -21.85
C SER A 392 -14.92 3.60 -22.21
N GLU A 393 -15.65 4.17 -23.17
CA GLU A 393 -16.91 3.59 -23.67
C GLU A 393 -16.65 2.30 -24.47
N ALA A 394 -15.59 2.26 -25.28
CA ALA A 394 -15.13 1.04 -25.95
C ALA A 394 -14.72 -0.07 -24.97
N ALA A 395 -14.08 0.28 -23.83
CA ALA A 395 -13.75 -0.68 -22.77
C ALA A 395 -15.00 -1.27 -22.11
N VAL A 396 -16.04 -0.44 -21.88
CA VAL A 396 -17.33 -0.89 -21.32
C VAL A 396 -18.11 -1.72 -22.34
N ALA A 397 -18.07 -1.38 -23.64
CA ALA A 397 -18.64 -2.21 -24.70
C ALA A 397 -17.96 -3.59 -24.81
N ARG A 398 -16.62 -3.66 -24.67
CA ARG A 398 -15.87 -4.93 -24.61
C ARG A 398 -16.20 -5.76 -23.37
N LEU A 399 -16.55 -5.12 -22.25
CA LEU A 399 -17.05 -5.82 -21.07
C LEU A 399 -18.44 -6.42 -21.30
N ALA A 400 -19.32 -5.74 -22.05
CA ALA A 400 -20.66 -6.22 -22.35
C ALA A 400 -20.67 -7.52 -23.19
N THR A 401 -19.65 -7.76 -24.03
CA THR A 401 -19.58 -8.99 -24.84
C THR A 401 -19.18 -10.25 -24.06
N LEU A 402 -18.69 -10.12 -22.82
CA LEU A 402 -18.14 -11.23 -22.04
C LEU A 402 -19.20 -12.12 -21.38
N PHE A 403 -20.45 -11.65 -21.23
CA PHE A 403 -21.52 -12.38 -20.52
C PHE A 403 -22.46 -13.10 -21.48
N ALA A 404 -22.98 -14.25 -21.03
CA ALA A 404 -23.95 -15.09 -21.73
C ALA A 404 -25.25 -14.36 -22.08
#